data_AF-A0A969X6W3-F1
#
_entry.id   AF-A0A969X6W3-F1
#
_cell.length_a   1.000
_cell.length_b   1.000
_cell.length_c   1.000
_cell.angle_alpha   90.00
_cell.angle_beta   90.00
_cell.angle_gamma   90.00
#
_symmetry.space_group_name_H-M   'P 1'
#
loop_
_entity.id
_entity.type
_entity.pdbx_description
1 polymer ?
#
loop_
_entity_poly.entity_id
_entity_poly.type
_entity_poly.pdbx_seq_one_letter_code
_entity_poly.pdbx_strand_id
1 'polypeptide(L)' 'IIDVDDLPLKFKQERTDEESAVEVRKITPLRQAVEQVEKELIREALNCSGSTYEAAKLLQVSQPTVFRKAKKYFGYVDK' A
#
# COMPACT_ATOMS: atom_id res chain seq x y z
N ILE A 1 2.33 -36.74 -8.68
CA ILE A 1 2.49 -35.42 -8.03
C ILE A 1 2.66 -34.43 -9.17
N ILE A 2 1.91 -33.34 -9.18
CA ILE A 2 2.04 -32.30 -10.21
C ILE A 2 2.61 -31.08 -9.49
N ASP A 3 3.75 -30.58 -9.97
CA ASP A 3 4.46 -29.42 -9.41
C ASP A 3 4.27 -28.19 -10.31
N VAL A 4 4.60 -27.00 -9.79
CA VAL A 4 4.54 -25.72 -10.54
C VAL A 4 5.38 -25.78 -11.82
N ASP A 5 6.39 -26.63 -11.84
CA ASP A 5 7.24 -26.86 -13.00
C ASP A 5 6.52 -27.54 -14.17
N ASP A 6 5.44 -28.28 -13.90
CA ASP A 6 4.61 -28.97 -14.90
C ASP A 6 3.69 -28.01 -15.68
N LEU A 7 3.68 -26.72 -15.33
CA LEU A 7 2.83 -25.73 -15.98
C LEU A 7 3.38 -25.38 -17.40
N PRO A 8 2.58 -25.49 -18.47
CA PRO A 8 3.01 -25.17 -19.82
C PRO A 8 3.52 -23.72 -19.93
N LEU A 9 4.62 -23.50 -20.66
CA LEU A 9 5.30 -22.20 -20.81
C LEU A 9 4.35 -21.04 -21.18
N LYS A 10 3.29 -21.29 -21.94
CA LYS A 10 2.26 -20.31 -22.30
C LYS A 10 1.44 -19.76 -21.12
N PHE A 11 1.50 -20.41 -19.95
CA PHE A 11 0.90 -19.97 -18.69
C PHE A 11 1.95 -19.59 -17.64
N LYS A 12 3.23 -19.90 -17.88
CA LYS A 12 4.34 -19.32 -17.10
C LYS A 12 4.47 -17.88 -17.56
N GLN A 13 3.65 -17.01 -16.97
CA GLN A 13 3.82 -15.57 -17.06
C GLN A 13 5.30 -15.28 -16.78
N GLU A 14 5.98 -14.66 -17.74
CA GLU A 14 7.30 -14.09 -17.53
C GLU A 14 7.11 -12.99 -16.49
N ARG A 15 7.24 -13.39 -15.23
CA ARG A 15 7.45 -12.49 -14.12
C ARG A 15 8.84 -11.89 -14.30
N THR A 16 8.96 -10.91 -15.18
CA THR A 16 9.94 -9.84 -14.98
C THR A 16 9.39 -8.96 -13.85
N ASP A 17 9.33 -9.56 -12.66
CA ASP A 17 9.00 -8.91 -11.41
C ASP A 17 10.22 -8.05 -11.04
N GLU A 18 10.30 -6.85 -11.61
CA GLU A 18 10.64 -5.76 -10.70
C GLU A 18 9.49 -5.71 -9.70
N GLU A 19 9.73 -6.15 -8.46
CA GLU A 19 8.72 -6.35 -7.41
C GLU A 19 7.80 -5.13 -7.30
N SER A 20 6.64 -5.21 -7.96
CA SER A 20 5.66 -4.13 -7.91
C SER A 20 5.04 -4.12 -6.51
N ALA A 21 5.27 -3.04 -5.77
CA ALA A 21 4.66 -2.83 -4.45
C ALA A 21 3.12 -2.70 -4.49
N VAL A 22 2.52 -2.56 -5.68
CA VAL A 22 1.06 -2.35 -5.86
C VAL A 22 0.51 -3.33 -6.91
N GLU A 23 -0.59 -4.02 -6.58
CA GLU A 23 -1.29 -4.96 -7.47
C GLU A 23 -2.65 -4.37 -7.91
N VAL A 24 -2.90 -4.31 -9.23
CA VAL A 24 -4.19 -3.82 -9.78
C VAL A 24 -5.06 -5.00 -10.22
N ARG A 25 -6.07 -5.34 -9.39
CA ARG A 25 -6.95 -6.50 -9.64
C ARG A 25 -8.16 -6.22 -10.55
N LYS A 26 -8.63 -4.98 -10.58
CA LYS A 26 -9.77 -4.54 -11.39
C LYS A 26 -9.71 -3.05 -11.67
N ILE A 27 -10.38 -2.61 -12.72
CA ILE A 27 -10.55 -1.18 -13.01
C ILE A 27 -11.49 -0.58 -11.96
N THR A 28 -11.01 0.43 -11.24
CA THR A 28 -11.78 1.28 -10.33
C THR A 28 -11.53 2.74 -10.68
N PRO A 29 -12.46 3.67 -10.36
CA PRO A 29 -12.18 5.09 -10.48
C PRO A 29 -10.87 5.46 -9.80
N LEU A 30 -9.98 6.18 -10.50
CA LEU A 30 -8.63 6.50 -10.02
C LEU A 30 -8.64 7.13 -8.62
N ARG A 31 -9.61 8.02 -8.36
CA ARG A 31 -9.78 8.66 -7.05
C ARG A 31 -9.95 7.64 -5.91
N GLN A 32 -10.68 6.55 -6.14
CA GLN A 32 -10.90 5.51 -5.15
C GLN A 32 -9.64 4.65 -4.96
N ALA A 33 -8.93 4.32 -6.05
CA ALA A 33 -7.68 3.57 -5.98
C ALA A 33 -6.62 4.33 -5.17
N VAL A 34 -6.43 5.62 -5.46
CA VAL A 34 -5.51 6.49 -4.70
C VAL A 34 -5.91 6.55 -3.23
N GLU A 35 -7.20 6.77 -2.93
CA GLU A 35 -7.68 6.85 -1.55
C GLU A 35 -7.47 5.54 -0.78
N GLN A 36 -7.60 4.38 -1.44
CA GLN A 36 -7.34 3.09 -0.83
C GLN A 36 -5.85 2.87 -0.55
N VAL A 37 -4.97 3.14 -1.54
CA VAL A 37 -3.52 3.00 -1.37
C VAL A 37 -3.00 3.94 -0.28
N GLU A 38 -3.44 5.20 -0.28
CA GLU A 38 -3.08 6.16 0.77
C GLU A 38 -3.50 5.67 2.15
N LYS A 39 -4.72 5.11 2.28
CA LYS A 39 -5.21 4.58 3.55
C LYS A 39 -4.36 3.40 4.03
N GLU A 40 -4.01 2.48 3.14
CA GLU A 40 -3.18 1.31 3.48
C GLU A 40 -1.76 1.73 3.89
N LEU A 41 -1.09 2.57 3.10
CA LEU A 41 0.26 3.06 3.41
C LEU A 41 0.32 3.83 4.73
N ILE A 42 -0.66 4.71 5.00
CA ILE A 42 -0.70 5.47 6.26
C ILE A 42 -0.93 4.55 7.45
N ARG A 43 -1.78 3.53 7.31
CA ARG A 43 -2.00 2.55 8.38
C ARG A 43 -0.69 1.82 8.71
N GLU A 44 -0.02 1.29 7.70
CA GLU A 44 1.23 0.54 7.91
C GLU A 44 2.33 1.44 8.48
N ALA A 45 2.48 2.66 7.96
CA ALA A 45 3.46 3.60 8.49
C ALA A 45 3.21 3.92 9.97
N LEU A 46 1.96 4.17 10.37
CA LEU A 46 1.61 4.43 11.77
C LEU A 46 1.84 3.21 12.67
N ASN A 47 1.54 2.01 12.18
CA ASN A 47 1.80 0.77 12.92
C ASN A 47 3.30 0.57 13.16
N CYS A 48 4.14 0.90 12.18
CA CYS A 48 5.60 0.80 12.28
C CYS A 48 6.24 1.92 13.12
N SER A 49 5.66 3.11 13.13
CA SER A 49 6.32 4.33 13.62
C SER A 49 5.82 4.85 14.97
N GLY A 50 4.62 4.43 15.41
CA GLY A 50 4.00 4.86 16.67
C GLY A 50 3.54 6.32 16.74
N SER A 51 3.86 7.16 15.76
CA SER A 51 3.49 8.59 15.70
C SER A 51 3.28 9.09 14.28
N THR A 52 2.50 10.18 14.13
CA THR A 52 2.28 10.82 12.82
C THR A 52 3.55 11.44 12.25
N TYR A 53 4.47 11.90 13.10
CA TYR A 53 5.75 12.45 12.70
C TYR A 53 6.66 11.40 12.04
N GLU A 54 6.90 10.28 12.73
CA GLU A 54 7.75 9.21 12.19
C GLU A 54 7.08 8.51 11.00
N ALA A 55 5.74 8.40 10.98
CA ALA A 55 5.02 7.87 9.81
C ALA A 55 5.20 8.76 8.57
N ALA A 56 5.19 10.08 8.74
CA ALA A 56 5.42 11.02 7.65
C ALA A 56 6.84 10.92 7.09
N LYS A 57 7.83 10.65 7.96
CA LYS A 57 9.22 10.39 7.55
C LYS A 57 9.33 9.11 6.72
N LEU A 58 8.69 8.01 7.15
CA LEU A 58 8.66 6.74 6.41
C LEU A 58 8.03 6.90 5.03
N LEU A 59 6.92 7.64 4.96
CA LEU A 59 6.18 7.88 3.72
C LEU A 59 6.74 9.04 2.88
N GLN A 60 7.77 9.73 3.36
CA GLN A 60 8.40 10.88 2.70
C GLN A 60 7.40 12.00 2.34
N VAL A 61 6.47 12.28 3.26
CA VAL A 61 5.48 13.36 3.13
C VAL A 61 5.51 14.27 4.36
N SER A 62 4.72 15.34 4.36
CA SER A 62 4.61 16.23 5.52
C SER A 62 3.75 15.62 6.63
N GLN A 63 4.14 15.82 7.89
CA GLN A 63 3.36 15.39 9.06
C GLN A 63 1.89 15.86 9.03
N PRO A 64 1.55 17.13 8.68
CA PRO A 64 0.15 17.57 8.61
C PRO A 64 -0.68 16.78 7.58
N THR A 65 -0.04 16.23 6.54
CA THR A 65 -0.72 15.39 5.55
C THR A 65 -1.11 14.05 6.14
N VAL A 66 -0.17 13.39 6.83
CA VAL A 66 -0.44 12.13 7.55
C VAL A 66 -1.48 12.35 8.63
N PHE A 67 -1.34 13.37 9.47
CA PHE A 67 -2.29 13.67 10.54
C PHE A 67 -3.71 13.89 10.01
N ARG A 68 -3.89 14.75 8.99
CA ARG A 68 -5.20 15.03 8.38
C ARG A 68 -5.84 13.76 7.82
N LYS A 69 -5.06 12.93 7.12
CA LYS A 69 -5.55 11.68 6.50
C LYS A 69 -5.81 10.60 7.55
N ALA A 70 -4.95 10.43 8.54
CA ALA A 70 -5.14 9.49 9.64
C ALA A 70 -6.39 9.83 10.46
N LYS A 71 -6.61 11.12 10.73
CA LYS A 71 -7.85 11.61 11.36
C LYS A 71 -9.08 11.31 10.49
N LYS A 72 -9.01 11.57 9.19
CA LYS A 72 -10.10 11.28 8.23
C LYS A 72 -10.43 9.78 8.15
N TYR A 73 -9.42 8.91 8.09
CA TYR A 73 -9.61 7.49 7.82
C TYR A 73 -9.83 6.64 9.07
N PHE A 74 -9.27 7.04 10.21
CA PHE A 74 -9.18 6.20 11.41
C PHE A 74 -9.62 6.92 12.70
N GLY A 75 -9.97 8.21 12.64
CA GLY A 75 -10.25 8.99 13.85
C GLY A 75 -9.02 9.16 14.75
N TYR A 76 -7.82 9.11 14.16
CA TYR A 76 -6.56 9.09 14.89
C TYR A 76 -6.36 10.32 15.78
N VAL A 77 -5.86 10.08 17.00
CA VAL A 77 -5.40 11.08 17.96
C VAL A 77 -3.95 10.72 18.29
N ASP A 78 -3.05 11.70 18.28
CA ASP A 78 -1.65 11.46 18.65
C ASP A 78 -1.58 10.89 20.08
N LYS A 79 -0.72 9.88 20.26
CA LYS A 79 -0.43 9.25 21.55
C LYS A 79 0.44 10.15 22.42
#